data_AF-A0A6S6TL09-F1
#
_entry.id   AF-A0A6S6TL09-F1
#
_cell.length_a   1.000
_cell.length_b   1.000
_cell.length_c   1.000
_cell.angle_alpha   90.00
_cell.angle_beta   90.00
_cell.angle_gamma   90.00
#
_symmetry.space_group_name_H-M   'P 1'
#
loop_
_entity.id
_entity.type
_entity.pdbx_description
1 polymer ?
#
loop_
_entity_poly.entity_id
_entity_poly.type
_entity_poly.pdbx_seq_one_letter_code
_entity_poly.pdbx_strand_id
1 'polypeptide(L)'
;MGFIRNILALIGLIAIIGGAYAYTQYGDMISQAGGMKEEMAALDELDPKAKDVYKEMWQKLKTSGNSADATVVTYPVDDGVTWEEVETAMKFKANELNIKGVGELPLSDQVALETGEDQRFLKIYQFCNPQTAMRMVDFSDAFSAYLPCRIALIEDKQGNLQLYSLNMDMMIYGGKPLPEALHEEAVGVQEIITAIMEQGATGEEF
;
A
#
# COMPACT_ATOMS: atom_id res chain seq x y z
N MET A 1 11.72 61.19 36.41
CA MET A 1 11.50 60.48 35.12
C MET A 1 12.54 59.41 34.80
N GLY A 2 13.82 59.53 35.20
CA GLY A 2 14.85 58.53 34.87
C GLY A 2 14.71 57.18 35.59
N PHE A 3 14.25 57.17 36.85
CA PHE A 3 14.17 55.95 37.67
C PHE A 3 13.16 54.92 37.14
N ILE A 4 11.94 55.35 36.79
CA ILE A 4 10.91 54.49 36.19
C ILE A 4 11.37 53.97 34.82
N ARG A 5 12.02 54.83 34.02
CA ARG A 5 12.60 54.43 32.73
C ARG A 5 13.68 53.35 32.87
N ASN A 6 14.53 53.47 33.88
CA ASN A 6 15.60 52.48 34.13
C ASN A 6 15.03 51.16 34.65
N ILE A 7 13.99 51.17 35.48
CA ILE A 7 13.30 49.94 35.92
C ILE A 7 12.64 49.23 34.74
N LEU A 8 11.92 49.97 33.89
CA LEU A 8 11.30 49.39 32.70
C LEU A 8 12.33 48.86 31.70
N ALA A 9 13.47 49.54 31.56
CA ALA A 9 14.59 49.06 30.74
C ALA A 9 15.20 47.76 31.30
N LEU A 10 15.33 47.64 32.61
CA LEU A 10 15.87 46.44 33.27
C LEU A 10 14.92 45.24 33.14
N ILE A 11 13.61 45.47 33.30
CA ILE A 11 12.59 44.44 33.07
C ILE A 11 12.58 44.00 31.61
N GLY A 12 12.68 44.95 30.67
CA GLY A 12 12.78 44.65 29.24
C GLY A 12 14.02 43.82 28.90
N LEU A 13 15.17 44.14 29.48
CA LEU A 13 16.40 43.37 29.30
C LEU A 13 16.27 41.93 29.82
N ILE A 14 15.70 41.75 31.02
CA ILE A 14 15.46 40.43 31.61
C ILE A 14 14.48 39.63 30.75
N ALA A 15 13.42 40.25 30.24
CA ALA A 15 12.47 39.60 29.35
C ALA A 15 13.10 39.15 28.03
N ILE A 16 13.96 39.97 27.43
CA ILE A 16 14.67 39.62 26.18
C ILE A 16 15.64 38.45 26.41
N ILE A 17 16.42 38.49 27.49
CA ILE A 17 17.37 37.41 27.83
C ILE A 17 16.62 36.12 28.15
N GLY A 18 15.54 36.19 28.93
CA GLY A 18 14.70 35.04 29.25
C GLY A 18 14.02 34.46 28.01
N GLY A 19 13.51 35.31 27.12
CA GLY A 19 12.92 34.90 25.85
C GLY A 19 13.94 34.24 24.90
N ALA A 20 15.15 34.80 24.80
CA ALA A 20 16.21 34.22 23.99
C ALA A 20 16.68 32.85 24.53
N TYR A 21 16.82 32.71 25.85
CA TYR A 21 17.16 31.43 26.48
C TYR A 21 16.05 30.39 26.32
N ALA A 22 14.79 30.79 26.50
CA ALA A 22 13.65 29.92 26.26
C ALA A 22 13.56 29.51 24.78
N TYR A 23 13.87 30.40 23.85
CA TYR A 23 13.90 30.09 22.43
C TYR A 23 15.02 29.13 22.05
N THR A 24 16.22 29.24 22.64
CA THR A 24 17.31 28.31 22.36
C THR A 24 17.14 26.93 23.01
N GLN A 25 16.42 26.85 24.14
CA GLN A 25 16.13 25.57 24.80
C GLN A 25 14.86 24.88 24.29
N TYR A 26 13.82 25.65 23.98
CA TYR A 26 12.49 25.11 23.65
C TYR A 26 12.04 25.45 22.22
N GLY A 27 12.83 26.16 21.42
CA GLY A 27 12.50 26.54 20.05
C GLY A 27 12.23 25.33 19.16
N ASP A 28 13.05 24.28 19.26
CA ASP A 28 12.86 23.02 18.52
C ASP A 28 11.61 22.27 18.97
N MET A 29 11.28 22.31 20.27
CA MET A 29 10.07 21.68 20.79
C MET A 29 8.80 22.43 20.39
N ILE A 30 8.84 23.78 20.36
CA ILE A 30 7.72 24.62 19.97
C ILE A 30 7.49 24.53 18.46
N SER A 31 8.56 24.48 17.65
CA SER A 31 8.46 24.27 16.21
C SER A 31 7.96 22.87 15.86
N GLN A 32 8.43 21.83 16.56
CA GLN A 32 7.90 20.46 16.45
C GLN A 32 6.44 20.36 16.90
N ALA A 33 6.03 21.06 17.96
CA ALA A 33 4.64 21.10 18.39
C ALA A 33 3.73 21.80 17.37
N GLY A 34 4.25 22.85 16.71
CA GLY A 34 3.59 23.49 15.57
C GLY A 34 3.42 22.55 14.38
N GLY A 35 4.51 21.88 13.97
CA GLY A 35 4.50 20.90 12.87
C GLY A 35 3.61 19.69 13.18
N MET A 36 3.63 19.19 14.42
CA MET A 36 2.78 18.08 14.86
C MET A 36 1.29 18.43 14.77
N LYS A 37 0.91 19.69 15.04
CA LYS A 37 -0.48 20.12 14.87
C LYS A 37 -0.92 20.10 13.41
N GLU A 38 -0.04 20.52 12.49
CA GLU A 38 -0.31 20.50 11.05
C GLU A 38 -0.36 19.05 10.52
N GLU A 39 0.54 18.18 10.96
CA GLU A 39 0.54 16.75 10.63
C GLU A 39 -0.72 16.05 11.15
N MET A 40 -1.16 16.34 12.38
CA MET A 40 -2.40 15.79 12.93
C MET A 40 -3.63 16.25 12.11
N ALA A 41 -3.67 17.52 11.71
CA ALA A 41 -4.76 18.02 10.86
C ALA A 41 -4.76 17.33 9.48
N ALA A 42 -3.58 17.12 8.89
CA ALA A 42 -3.47 16.39 7.62
C ALA A 42 -3.93 14.93 7.75
N LEU A 43 -3.63 14.26 8.88
CA LEU A 43 -4.10 12.91 9.16
C LEU A 43 -5.62 12.82 9.33
N ASP A 44 -6.27 13.88 9.80
CA ASP A 44 -7.72 13.94 9.97
C ASP A 44 -8.47 14.13 8.62
N GLU A 45 -7.78 14.56 7.56
CA GLU A 45 -8.33 14.62 6.20
C GLU A 45 -8.26 13.28 5.44
N LEU A 46 -7.51 12.31 5.97
CA LEU A 46 -7.38 10.99 5.37
C LEU A 46 -8.59 10.11 5.67
N ASP A 47 -8.68 8.99 4.96
CA ASP A 47 -9.65 7.95 5.26
C ASP A 47 -9.53 7.48 6.72
N PRO A 48 -10.65 7.23 7.43
CA PRO A 48 -10.61 6.73 8.80
C PRO A 48 -9.74 5.49 8.99
N LYS A 49 -9.61 4.63 7.97
CA LYS A 49 -8.76 3.42 8.01
C LYS A 49 -7.30 3.68 7.61
N ALA A 50 -6.95 4.87 7.12
CA ALA A 50 -5.58 5.17 6.67
C ALA A 50 -4.52 4.88 7.73
N LYS A 51 -4.82 5.24 9.00
CA LYS A 51 -3.91 4.99 10.14
C LYS A 51 -3.63 3.50 10.33
N ASP A 52 -4.63 2.65 10.16
CA ASP A 52 -4.48 1.20 10.32
C ASP A 52 -3.67 0.61 9.17
N VAL A 53 -3.92 1.05 7.93
CA VAL A 53 -3.15 0.64 6.75
C VAL A 53 -1.67 0.96 6.90
N TYR A 54 -1.32 2.19 7.26
CA TYR A 54 0.08 2.58 7.44
C TYR A 54 0.72 1.90 8.65
N LYS A 55 -0.05 1.64 9.71
CA LYS A 55 0.43 0.89 10.87
C LYS A 55 0.75 -0.55 10.50
N GLU A 56 -0.11 -1.22 9.72
CA GLU A 56 0.14 -2.59 9.25
C GLU A 56 1.38 -2.64 8.35
N MET A 57 1.45 -1.74 7.36
CA MET A 57 2.62 -1.60 6.49
C MET A 57 3.90 -1.42 7.32
N TRP A 58 3.85 -0.55 8.34
CA TRP A 58 4.99 -0.35 9.25
C TRP A 58 5.34 -1.61 10.04
N GLN A 59 4.38 -2.37 10.55
CA GLN A 59 4.68 -3.63 11.26
C GLN A 59 5.34 -4.65 10.34
N LYS A 60 4.83 -4.81 9.12
CA LYS A 60 5.44 -5.71 8.12
C LYS A 60 6.85 -5.24 7.78
N LEU A 61 7.04 -3.95 7.47
CA LEU A 61 8.34 -3.37 7.15
C LEU A 61 9.35 -3.52 8.30
N LYS A 62 8.94 -3.26 9.54
CA LYS A 62 9.79 -3.42 10.72
C LYS A 62 10.25 -4.86 10.90
N THR A 63 9.40 -5.82 10.53
CA THR A 63 9.67 -7.26 10.70
C THR A 63 10.51 -7.81 9.57
N SER A 64 10.19 -7.49 8.32
CA SER A 64 10.88 -8.00 7.12
C SER A 64 12.13 -7.19 6.75
N GLY A 65 12.16 -5.89 7.08
CA GLY A 65 13.16 -4.94 6.58
C GLY A 65 13.02 -4.63 5.08
N ASN A 66 11.95 -5.10 4.43
CA ASN A 66 11.75 -5.00 2.99
C ASN A 66 10.43 -4.30 2.68
N SER A 67 10.49 -3.25 1.86
CA SER A 67 9.31 -2.47 1.46
C SER A 67 8.34 -3.26 0.59
N ALA A 68 8.83 -4.16 -0.27
CA ALA A 68 7.95 -4.97 -1.12
C ALA A 68 7.08 -5.90 -0.26
N ASP A 69 7.67 -6.57 0.72
CA ASP A 69 6.95 -7.46 1.65
C ASP A 69 5.92 -6.67 2.49
N ALA A 70 6.17 -5.38 2.72
CA ALA A 70 5.29 -4.52 3.51
C ALA A 70 4.04 -4.04 2.76
N THR A 71 4.06 -4.04 1.42
CA THR A 71 2.98 -3.47 0.59
C THR A 71 2.19 -4.52 -0.18
N VAL A 72 2.33 -5.80 0.19
CA VAL A 72 1.66 -6.93 -0.46
C VAL A 72 0.81 -7.72 0.51
N VAL A 73 -0.12 -8.48 -0.07
CA VAL A 73 -0.78 -9.63 0.56
C VAL A 73 -0.23 -10.90 -0.07
N THR A 74 -0.15 -11.97 0.73
CA THR A 74 0.43 -13.25 0.33
C THR A 74 -0.52 -14.38 0.70
N TYR A 75 -0.73 -15.30 -0.24
CA TYR A 75 -1.55 -16.49 -0.05
C TYR A 75 -0.69 -17.70 -0.41
N PRO A 76 -0.32 -18.54 0.59
CA PRO A 76 0.35 -19.80 0.33
C PRO A 76 -0.54 -20.75 -0.44
N VAL A 77 0.03 -21.40 -1.46
CA VAL A 77 -0.64 -22.45 -2.20
C VAL A 77 -0.57 -23.75 -1.41
N ASP A 78 -1.65 -24.52 -1.40
CA ASP A 78 -1.76 -25.78 -0.68
C ASP A 78 -0.77 -26.84 -1.20
N ASP A 79 -0.32 -27.70 -0.29
CA ASP A 79 0.64 -28.76 -0.59
C ASP A 79 0.11 -29.70 -1.68
N GLY A 80 0.88 -29.85 -2.77
CA GLY A 80 0.58 -30.76 -3.87
C GLY A 80 -0.22 -30.14 -5.02
N VAL A 81 -0.69 -28.90 -4.87
CA VAL A 81 -1.34 -28.16 -5.96
C VAL A 81 -0.27 -27.67 -6.96
N THR A 82 -0.48 -27.92 -8.25
CA THR A 82 0.44 -27.48 -9.31
C THR A 82 0.15 -26.06 -9.76
N TRP A 83 1.12 -25.39 -10.39
CA TRP A 83 0.93 -24.02 -10.87
C TRP A 83 -0.17 -23.95 -11.96
N GLU A 84 -0.37 -25.01 -12.74
CA GLU A 84 -1.44 -25.12 -13.73
C GLU A 84 -2.82 -25.18 -13.07
N GLU A 85 -2.95 -25.89 -11.96
CA GLU A 85 -4.18 -25.97 -11.17
C GLU A 85 -4.50 -24.60 -10.56
N VAL A 86 -3.50 -23.93 -9.95
CA VAL A 86 -3.64 -22.55 -9.45
C VAL A 86 -4.10 -21.60 -10.56
N GLU A 87 -3.46 -21.64 -11.73
CA GLU A 87 -3.81 -20.81 -12.88
C GLU A 87 -5.27 -21.04 -13.33
N THR A 88 -5.66 -22.31 -13.42
CA THR A 88 -7.00 -22.70 -13.88
C THR A 88 -8.06 -22.23 -12.88
N ALA A 89 -7.84 -22.47 -11.59
CA ALA A 89 -8.70 -22.03 -10.50
C ALA A 89 -8.88 -20.50 -10.48
N MET A 90 -7.77 -19.75 -10.59
CA MET A 90 -7.83 -18.28 -10.67
C MET A 90 -8.64 -17.79 -11.88
N LYS A 91 -8.42 -18.38 -13.07
CA LYS A 91 -9.15 -18.00 -14.29
C LYS A 91 -10.63 -18.35 -14.21
N PHE A 92 -10.96 -19.51 -13.62
CA PHE A 92 -12.33 -19.91 -13.38
C PHE A 92 -13.05 -18.91 -12.48
N LYS A 93 -12.44 -18.59 -11.32
CA LYS A 93 -13.02 -17.62 -10.38
C LYS A 93 -13.15 -16.22 -10.96
N ALA A 94 -12.18 -15.80 -11.76
CA ALA A 94 -12.25 -14.52 -12.47
C ALA A 94 -13.46 -14.46 -13.41
N ASN A 95 -13.72 -15.54 -14.16
CA ASN A 95 -14.88 -15.63 -15.04
C ASN A 95 -16.20 -15.66 -14.26
N GLU A 96 -16.27 -16.43 -13.17
CA GLU A 96 -17.45 -16.50 -12.29
C GLU A 96 -17.83 -15.10 -11.75
N LEU A 97 -16.84 -14.33 -11.32
CA LEU A 97 -17.01 -12.99 -10.77
C LEU A 97 -17.02 -11.87 -11.83
N ASN A 98 -17.04 -12.22 -13.11
CA ASN A 98 -17.09 -11.29 -14.24
C ASN A 98 -15.96 -10.25 -14.27
N ILE A 99 -14.76 -10.60 -13.81
CA ILE A 99 -13.55 -9.78 -13.99
C ILE A 99 -12.70 -10.33 -15.14
N LYS A 100 -12.16 -9.44 -15.97
CA LYS A 100 -11.47 -9.85 -17.20
C LYS A 100 -10.02 -10.20 -16.93
N GLY A 101 -9.55 -11.35 -17.42
CA GLY A 101 -8.13 -11.56 -17.67
C GLY A 101 -7.67 -10.66 -18.83
N VAL A 102 -6.71 -9.78 -18.57
CA VAL A 102 -6.23 -8.77 -19.53
C VAL A 102 -4.78 -8.96 -19.95
N GLY A 103 -4.06 -9.90 -19.33
CA GLY A 103 -2.69 -10.21 -19.72
C GLY A 103 -2.04 -11.24 -18.81
N GLU A 104 -0.98 -11.85 -19.32
CA GLU A 104 -0.13 -12.81 -18.62
C GLU A 104 1.33 -12.53 -18.97
N LEU A 105 2.23 -12.72 -18.01
CA LEU A 105 3.66 -12.58 -18.20
C LEU A 105 4.38 -13.80 -17.60
N PRO A 106 4.70 -14.83 -18.41
CA PRO A 106 5.44 -16.01 -17.98
C PRO A 106 6.94 -15.68 -17.89
N LEU A 107 7.34 -14.97 -16.83
CA LEU A 107 8.67 -14.36 -16.72
C LEU A 107 9.77 -15.41 -16.59
N SER A 108 9.55 -16.50 -15.85
CA SER A 108 10.52 -17.60 -15.71
C SER A 108 10.85 -18.22 -17.07
N ASP A 109 9.83 -18.47 -17.89
CA ASP A 109 10.01 -19.09 -19.22
C ASP A 109 10.73 -18.14 -20.17
N GLN A 110 10.38 -16.85 -20.13
CA GLN A 110 11.05 -15.82 -20.95
C GLN A 110 12.53 -15.74 -20.63
N VAL A 111 12.90 -15.67 -19.35
CA VAL A 111 14.30 -15.61 -18.94
C VAL A 111 15.04 -16.90 -19.29
N ALA A 112 14.41 -18.07 -19.13
CA ALA A 112 15.01 -19.35 -19.52
C ALA A 112 15.29 -19.42 -21.03
N LEU A 113 14.38 -18.91 -21.86
CA LEU A 113 14.59 -18.84 -23.32
C LEU A 113 15.71 -17.87 -23.72
N GLU A 114 15.84 -16.74 -23.02
CA GLU A 114 16.86 -15.72 -23.31
C GLU A 114 18.27 -16.13 -22.85
N THR A 115 18.36 -16.81 -21.71
CA THR A 115 19.64 -17.13 -21.05
C THR A 115 20.10 -18.58 -21.27
N GLY A 116 19.17 -19.48 -21.56
CA GLY A 116 19.41 -20.93 -21.58
C GLY A 116 19.50 -21.57 -20.19
N GLU A 117 19.20 -20.82 -19.12
CA GLU A 117 19.25 -21.29 -17.74
C GLU A 117 17.84 -21.41 -17.14
N ASP A 118 17.53 -22.57 -16.57
CA ASP A 118 16.26 -22.80 -15.88
C ASP A 118 16.06 -21.82 -14.71
N GLN A 119 14.84 -21.33 -14.56
CA GLN A 119 14.45 -20.42 -13.48
C GLN A 119 13.43 -21.11 -12.56
N ARG A 120 13.39 -20.69 -11.30
CA ARG A 120 12.24 -21.00 -10.42
C ARG A 120 10.96 -20.44 -11.06
N PHE A 121 9.84 -21.14 -10.89
CA PHE A 121 8.60 -20.72 -11.52
C PHE A 121 8.21 -19.29 -11.12
N LEU A 122 7.88 -18.46 -12.10
CA LEU A 122 7.30 -17.14 -11.90
C LEU A 122 6.44 -16.74 -13.09
N LYS A 123 5.14 -16.59 -12.84
CA LYS A 123 4.18 -16.07 -13.81
C LYS A 123 3.29 -15.01 -13.18
N ILE A 124 3.09 -13.90 -13.89
CA ILE A 124 2.22 -12.80 -13.45
C ILE A 124 0.94 -12.82 -14.26
N TYR A 125 -0.19 -12.78 -13.56
CA TYR A 125 -1.54 -12.70 -14.10
C TYR A 125 -2.09 -11.30 -13.88
N GLN A 126 -2.85 -10.81 -14.87
CA GLN A 126 -3.43 -9.47 -14.83
C GLN A 126 -4.94 -9.55 -15.00
N PHE A 127 -5.66 -9.04 -14.01
CA PHE A 127 -7.11 -8.98 -13.98
C PHE A 127 -7.59 -7.53 -13.90
N CYS A 128 -8.69 -7.21 -14.56
CA CYS A 128 -9.20 -5.84 -14.59
C CYS A 128 -10.71 -5.76 -14.80
N ASN A 129 -11.32 -4.79 -14.12
CA ASN A 129 -12.57 -4.17 -14.53
C ASN A 129 -12.25 -2.81 -15.18
N PRO A 130 -12.24 -2.71 -16.53
CA PRO A 130 -11.79 -1.49 -17.21
C PRO A 130 -12.58 -0.24 -16.87
N GLN A 131 -13.88 -0.37 -16.57
CA GLN A 131 -14.72 0.79 -16.23
C GLN A 131 -14.35 1.36 -14.86
N THR A 132 -14.15 0.48 -13.87
CA THR A 132 -13.69 0.89 -12.53
C THR A 132 -12.27 1.45 -12.59
N ALA A 133 -11.39 0.81 -13.37
CA ALA A 133 -10.02 1.25 -13.59
C ALA A 133 -9.96 2.70 -14.14
N MET A 134 -10.78 3.03 -15.14
CA MET A 134 -10.82 4.40 -15.67
C MET A 134 -11.34 5.40 -14.64
N ARG A 135 -12.35 5.06 -13.83
CA ARG A 135 -12.84 5.94 -12.77
C ARG A 135 -11.81 6.19 -11.67
N MET A 136 -10.99 5.19 -11.34
CA MET A 136 -9.84 5.37 -10.45
C MET A 136 -8.83 6.35 -11.06
N VAL A 137 -8.47 6.18 -12.34
CA VAL A 137 -7.56 7.10 -13.04
C VAL A 137 -8.14 8.52 -13.11
N ASP A 138 -9.44 8.67 -13.35
CA ASP A 138 -10.10 9.99 -13.37
C ASP A 138 -10.08 10.67 -12.00
N PHE A 139 -10.09 9.90 -10.90
CA PHE A 139 -9.88 10.44 -9.56
C PHE A 139 -8.42 10.86 -9.35
N SER A 140 -7.46 10.08 -9.84
CA SER A 140 -6.04 10.44 -9.83
C SER A 140 -5.26 9.67 -10.90
N ASP A 141 -4.57 10.41 -11.79
CA ASP A 141 -3.71 9.83 -12.83
C ASP A 141 -2.67 8.83 -12.25
N ALA A 142 -2.25 9.03 -11.00
CA ALA A 142 -1.30 8.16 -10.31
C ALA A 142 -1.79 6.72 -10.18
N PHE A 143 -3.11 6.47 -10.18
CA PHE A 143 -3.65 5.11 -10.13
C PHE A 143 -3.34 4.29 -11.38
N SER A 144 -2.97 4.92 -12.50
CA SER A 144 -2.50 4.21 -13.70
C SER A 144 -1.29 3.30 -13.43
N ALA A 145 -0.44 3.64 -12.45
CA ALA A 145 0.72 2.83 -12.07
C ALA A 145 0.36 1.58 -11.24
N TYR A 146 -0.86 1.52 -10.70
CA TYR A 146 -1.37 0.43 -9.87
C TYR A 146 -2.24 -0.55 -10.67
N LEU A 147 -2.59 -0.21 -11.90
CA LEU A 147 -3.47 -0.98 -12.78
C LEU A 147 -2.66 -1.73 -13.85
N PRO A 148 -3.13 -2.91 -14.31
CA PRO A 148 -4.27 -3.70 -13.79
C PRO A 148 -3.93 -4.39 -12.46
N CYS A 149 -4.92 -5.06 -11.85
CA CYS A 149 -4.69 -5.86 -10.65
C CYS A 149 -3.78 -7.05 -11.02
N ARG A 150 -2.59 -7.10 -10.41
CA ARG A 150 -1.57 -8.11 -10.68
C ARG A 150 -1.56 -9.17 -9.58
N ILE A 151 -1.53 -10.43 -9.98
CA ILE A 151 -1.29 -11.57 -9.09
C ILE A 151 -0.05 -12.29 -9.62
N ALA A 152 1.01 -12.37 -8.81
CA ALA A 152 2.20 -13.15 -9.13
C ALA A 152 2.11 -14.51 -8.46
N LEU A 153 2.20 -15.58 -9.25
CA LEU A 153 2.42 -16.95 -8.76
C LEU A 153 3.91 -17.25 -8.89
N ILE A 154 4.55 -17.53 -7.76
CA ILE A 154 6.00 -17.72 -7.67
C ILE A 154 6.34 -18.94 -6.82
N GLU A 155 7.34 -19.69 -7.24
CA GLU A 155 8.02 -20.65 -6.39
C GLU A 155 9.02 -19.90 -5.48
N ASP A 156 8.79 -19.98 -4.16
CA ASP A 156 9.65 -19.35 -3.17
C ASP A 156 11.04 -20.00 -3.11
N LYS A 157 11.91 -19.56 -2.19
CA LYS A 157 13.28 -20.09 -2.11
C LYS A 157 13.34 -21.50 -1.49
N GLN A 158 12.22 -21.96 -0.92
CA GLN A 158 12.05 -23.24 -0.28
C GLN A 158 11.37 -24.26 -1.21
N GLY A 159 10.87 -23.81 -2.37
CA GLY A 159 10.21 -24.65 -3.37
C GLY A 159 8.68 -24.67 -3.25
N ASN A 160 8.09 -23.82 -2.40
CA ASN A 160 6.63 -23.74 -2.24
C ASN A 160 6.05 -22.68 -3.18
N LEU A 161 4.87 -22.94 -3.73
CA LEU A 161 4.15 -21.96 -4.52
C LEU A 161 3.46 -20.93 -3.62
N GLN A 162 3.52 -19.67 -4.05
CA GLN A 162 3.00 -18.53 -3.31
C GLN A 162 2.32 -17.56 -4.28
N LEU A 163 1.16 -17.04 -3.90
CA LEU A 163 0.48 -15.97 -4.61
C LEU A 163 0.74 -14.63 -3.91
N TYR A 164 1.15 -13.62 -4.68
CA TYR A 164 1.34 -12.25 -4.20
C TYR A 164 0.50 -11.26 -4.99
N SER A 165 -0.11 -10.30 -4.30
CA SER A 165 -0.71 -9.12 -4.92
C SER A 165 -0.43 -7.88 -4.08
N LEU A 166 -0.53 -6.70 -4.69
CA LEU A 166 -0.44 -5.45 -3.94
C LEU A 166 -1.58 -5.38 -2.93
N ASN A 167 -1.27 -4.90 -1.72
CA ASN A 167 -2.31 -4.65 -0.73
C ASN A 167 -3.21 -3.50 -1.22
N MET A 168 -4.42 -3.84 -1.65
CA MET A 168 -5.39 -2.87 -2.17
C MET A 168 -5.90 -1.90 -1.09
N ASP A 169 -5.76 -2.22 0.20
CA ASP A 169 -6.11 -1.26 1.26
C ASP A 169 -5.30 0.04 1.16
N MET A 170 -4.07 -0.05 0.65
CA MET A 170 -3.22 1.13 0.42
C MET A 170 -3.80 2.07 -0.63
N MET A 171 -4.46 1.56 -1.67
CA MET A 171 -5.08 2.39 -2.70
C MET A 171 -6.50 2.85 -2.33
N ILE A 172 -7.23 2.04 -1.55
CA ILE A 172 -8.62 2.35 -1.16
C ILE A 172 -8.66 3.30 0.04
N TYR A 173 -7.83 3.04 1.04
CA TYR A 173 -7.88 3.71 2.34
C TYR A 173 -6.59 4.46 2.70
N GLY A 174 -5.49 4.32 1.95
CA GLY A 174 -4.22 4.97 2.30
C GLY A 174 -4.23 6.49 2.09
N GLY A 175 -5.19 7.04 1.36
CA GLY A 175 -5.26 8.46 1.02
C GLY A 175 -6.44 9.18 1.65
N LYS A 176 -6.87 10.26 0.98
CA LYS A 176 -8.20 10.86 1.24
C LYS A 176 -9.29 9.88 0.82
N PRO A 177 -10.48 9.91 1.44
CA PRO A 177 -11.59 9.04 1.06
C PRO A 177 -11.90 9.13 -0.43
N LEU A 178 -12.10 7.98 -1.07
CA LEU A 178 -12.66 7.92 -2.41
C LEU A 178 -14.14 8.39 -2.36
N PRO A 179 -14.68 8.96 -3.46
CA PRO A 179 -16.11 9.20 -3.58
C PRO A 179 -16.88 7.90 -3.34
N GLU A 180 -18.02 7.96 -2.63
CA GLU A 180 -18.73 6.79 -2.12
C GLU A 180 -18.97 5.69 -3.17
N ALA A 181 -19.45 6.06 -4.36
CA ALA A 181 -19.65 5.10 -5.45
C ALA A 181 -18.33 4.47 -5.96
N LEU A 182 -17.25 5.23 -6.02
CA LEU A 182 -15.93 4.71 -6.44
C LEU A 182 -15.32 3.82 -5.35
N HIS A 183 -15.53 4.18 -4.08
CA HIS A 183 -15.12 3.37 -2.94
C HIS A 183 -15.80 2.00 -2.97
N GLU A 184 -17.12 1.94 -3.13
CA GLU A 184 -17.87 0.67 -3.24
C GLU A 184 -17.35 -0.21 -4.38
N GLU A 185 -17.10 0.38 -5.55
CA GLU A 185 -16.53 -0.37 -6.68
C GLU A 185 -15.11 -0.87 -6.41
N ALA A 186 -14.26 -0.05 -5.80
CA ALA A 186 -12.88 -0.43 -5.49
C ALA A 186 -12.82 -1.56 -4.45
N VAL A 187 -13.68 -1.51 -3.43
CA VAL A 187 -13.86 -2.61 -2.47
C VAL A 187 -14.38 -3.87 -3.17
N GLY A 188 -15.36 -3.75 -4.06
CA GLY A 188 -15.84 -4.90 -4.84
C GLY A 188 -14.73 -5.54 -5.70
N VAL A 189 -13.86 -4.75 -6.32
CA VAL A 189 -12.69 -5.29 -7.05
C VAL A 189 -11.72 -5.97 -6.09
N GLN A 190 -11.45 -5.39 -4.92
CA GLN A 190 -10.60 -6.01 -3.90
C GLN A 190 -11.12 -7.37 -3.44
N GLU A 191 -12.42 -7.48 -3.18
CA GLU A 191 -13.08 -8.74 -2.81
C GLU A 191 -12.93 -9.79 -3.91
N ILE A 192 -13.12 -9.38 -5.17
CA ILE A 192 -12.94 -10.28 -6.32
C ILE A 192 -11.49 -10.78 -6.44
N ILE A 193 -10.51 -9.88 -6.34
CA ILE A 193 -9.09 -10.27 -6.41
C ILE A 193 -8.72 -11.19 -5.24
N THR A 194 -9.23 -10.91 -4.05
CA THR A 194 -9.05 -11.76 -2.87
C THR A 194 -9.61 -13.16 -3.11
N ALA A 195 -10.86 -13.26 -3.58
CA ALA A 195 -11.49 -14.54 -3.88
C ALA A 195 -10.74 -15.34 -4.96
N ILE A 196 -10.20 -14.66 -5.97
CA ILE A 196 -9.35 -15.28 -7.00
C ILE A 196 -8.08 -15.85 -6.36
N MET A 197 -7.41 -15.11 -5.47
CA MET A 197 -6.21 -15.57 -4.79
C MET A 197 -6.49 -16.73 -3.82
N GLU A 198 -7.59 -16.68 -3.07
CA GLU A 198 -8.01 -17.75 -2.16
C GLU A 198 -8.30 -19.04 -2.92
N GLN A 199 -9.09 -18.97 -4.00
CA GLN A 199 -9.39 -20.15 -4.82
C GLN A 199 -8.16 -20.64 -5.59
N GLY A 200 -7.31 -19.72 -6.05
CA GLY A 200 -6.02 -20.07 -6.64
C GLY A 200 -5.13 -20.83 -5.65
N ALA A 201 -5.10 -20.41 -4.39
CA ALA A 201 -4.27 -21.03 -3.36
C ALA A 201 -4.66 -22.49 -3.08
N THR A 202 -5.95 -22.84 -3.14
CA THR A 202 -6.42 -24.21 -2.91
C THR A 202 -6.39 -25.07 -4.18
N GLY A 203 -6.30 -24.46 -5.36
CA GLY A 203 -6.43 -25.17 -6.65
C GLY A 203 -7.83 -25.75 -6.91
N GLU A 204 -8.83 -25.38 -6.09
CA GLU A 204 -10.19 -25.92 -6.22
C GLU A 204 -10.93 -25.30 -7.41
N GLU A 205 -11.61 -26.14 -8.18
CA GLU A 205 -12.44 -25.71 -9.32
C GLU A 205 -13.93 -25.52 -8.94
N PHE A 206 -14.35 -25.83 -7.69
CA PHE A 206 -15.77 -25.90 -7.27
C PHE A 206 -16.04 -25.43 -5.85
#